data_AF-A0A0F4ISE9-F1
#
_entry.id   AF-A0A0F4ISE9-F1
#
_cell.length_a   1.000
_cell.length_b   1.000
_cell.length_c   1.000
_cell.angle_alpha   90.00
_cell.angle_beta   90.00
_cell.angle_gamma   90.00
#
_symmetry.space_group_name_H-M   'P 1'
#
loop_
_entity.id
_entity.type
_entity.pdbx_description
1 polymer ?
#
loop_
_entity_poly.entity_id
_entity_poly.type
_entity_poly.pdbx_seq_one_letter_code
_entity_poly.pdbx_strand_id
1 'polypeptide(L)'
;TGGASGAGASAGASAAAKPSAAPPSAKAPAGGASAGAAAPAGGCGQPPKLPAGHKMVEPVAPPSKGSMSAKDAQPTCTPNDWIYHGKGEAKYYLFATGEVKAELATGSGSTKTVPVGELWMHAGDCMTNPSAVKAPYSCSGNIYDITVDGEGKIDSIKEVWHP
;
A
#
# COMPACT_ATOMS: atom_id res chain seq x y z
N THR A 1 -49.30 8.24 44.59
CA THR A 1 -49.33 9.67 44.98
C THR A 1 -47.98 10.25 44.61
N GLY A 2 -47.79 11.37 43.95
CA GLY A 2 -48.63 12.39 43.30
C GLY A 2 -47.64 13.26 42.50
N GLY A 3 -48.08 13.81 41.37
CA GLY A 3 -47.22 14.65 40.51
C GLY A 3 -46.95 16.05 41.08
N ALA A 4 -46.11 16.81 40.37
CA ALA A 4 -46.20 18.27 40.34
C ALA A 4 -45.48 18.82 39.09
N SER A 5 -46.22 19.60 38.32
CA SER A 5 -45.79 20.48 37.23
C SER A 5 -45.01 21.69 37.75
N GLY A 6 -44.21 22.32 36.88
CA GLY A 6 -43.67 23.66 37.10
C GLY A 6 -43.20 24.28 35.78
N ALA A 7 -43.83 25.40 35.40
CA ALA A 7 -43.60 26.17 34.18
C ALA A 7 -42.90 27.52 34.48
N GLY A 8 -42.36 28.15 33.43
CA GLY A 8 -41.91 29.55 33.37
C GLY A 8 -40.38 29.70 33.26
N ALA A 9 -39.79 30.64 32.53
CA ALA A 9 -40.30 31.79 31.78
C ALA A 9 -39.20 32.33 30.81
N SER A 10 -39.63 33.26 29.94
CA SER A 10 -38.93 34.01 28.88
C SER A 10 -37.60 34.69 29.22
N ALA A 11 -36.75 34.89 28.19
CA ALA A 11 -36.38 36.21 27.61
C ALA A 11 -35.01 36.17 26.89
N GLY A 12 -34.85 36.96 25.82
CA GLY A 12 -33.53 37.42 25.37
C GLY A 12 -33.34 37.53 23.86
N ALA A 13 -33.64 38.70 23.29
CA ALA A 13 -33.24 39.10 21.95
C ALA A 13 -31.71 39.30 21.85
N SER A 14 -31.11 39.08 20.69
CA SER A 14 -29.77 39.62 20.36
C SER A 14 -29.55 39.80 18.86
N ALA A 15 -29.55 41.09 18.49
CA ALA A 15 -28.71 41.84 17.55
C ALA A 15 -28.15 41.19 16.26
N ALA A 16 -28.39 41.91 15.17
CA ALA A 16 -27.76 41.80 13.87
C ALA A 16 -26.26 42.15 13.89
N ALA A 17 -25.47 41.43 13.09
CA ALA A 17 -24.12 41.83 12.68
C ALA A 17 -23.98 41.76 11.16
N LYS A 18 -23.70 42.91 10.54
CA LYS A 18 -23.28 43.05 9.14
C LYS A 18 -21.80 42.66 9.00
N PRO A 19 -21.40 42.13 7.83
CA PRO A 19 -20.07 42.44 7.29
C PRO A 19 -20.15 43.19 5.95
N SER A 20 -19.40 44.29 5.87
CA SER A 20 -19.21 45.13 4.70
C SER A 20 -18.15 44.58 3.73
N ALA A 21 -18.44 44.75 2.44
CA ALA A 21 -17.56 45.04 1.30
C ALA A 21 -16.37 44.10 0.95
N ALA A 22 -16.43 43.57 -0.29
CA ALA A 22 -15.34 42.96 -1.05
C ALA A 22 -14.40 43.99 -1.73
N PRO A 23 -13.23 43.55 -2.23
CA PRO A 23 -12.76 43.98 -3.56
C PRO A 23 -12.17 42.78 -4.38
N PRO A 24 -11.68 42.93 -5.63
CA PRO A 24 -12.21 42.18 -6.78
C PRO A 24 -11.25 41.17 -7.42
N SER A 25 -11.83 40.42 -8.35
CA SER A 25 -11.30 39.46 -9.32
C SER A 25 -9.87 39.64 -9.83
N ALA A 26 -9.12 38.53 -9.88
CA ALA A 26 -8.08 38.29 -10.87
C ALA A 26 -8.47 37.10 -11.75
N LYS A 27 -8.61 37.37 -13.05
CA LYS A 27 -8.85 36.39 -14.13
C LYS A 27 -7.69 35.39 -14.21
N ALA A 28 -7.99 34.09 -14.14
CA ALA A 28 -7.12 33.07 -14.71
C ALA A 28 -7.45 32.92 -16.21
N PRO A 29 -6.45 32.88 -17.11
CA PRO A 29 -6.70 32.73 -18.54
C PRO A 29 -7.16 31.31 -18.87
N ALA A 30 -8.09 31.24 -19.83
CA ALA A 30 -8.51 30.02 -20.50
C ALA A 30 -7.51 29.63 -21.62
N GLY A 31 -7.37 28.32 -21.86
CA GLY A 31 -6.67 27.73 -23.01
C GLY A 31 -5.62 26.71 -22.56
N GLY A 32 -5.69 25.41 -22.86
CA GLY A 32 -6.42 24.73 -23.90
C GLY A 32 -7.05 23.41 -23.44
N ALA A 33 -8.25 23.16 -23.98
CA ALA A 33 -8.81 21.84 -24.08
C ALA A 33 -7.98 21.05 -25.12
N SER A 34 -7.38 19.95 -24.69
CA SER A 34 -7.05 18.86 -25.59
C SER A 34 -8.05 17.73 -25.32
N ALA A 35 -8.89 17.52 -26.32
CA ALA A 35 -9.86 16.45 -26.36
C ALA A 35 -9.18 15.07 -26.34
N GLY A 36 -9.75 14.18 -25.53
CA GLY A 36 -10.00 12.78 -25.90
C GLY A 36 -8.81 11.88 -26.20
N ALA A 37 -8.33 11.19 -25.17
CA ALA A 37 -8.08 9.76 -25.29
C ALA A 37 -8.96 9.06 -24.25
N ALA A 38 -9.92 8.26 -24.71
CA ALA A 38 -10.77 7.47 -23.85
C ALA A 38 -9.88 6.55 -22.99
N ALA A 39 -9.91 6.74 -21.68
CA ALA A 39 -9.28 5.79 -20.76
C ALA A 39 -9.91 4.41 -21.00
N PRO A 40 -9.11 3.33 -21.12
CA PRO A 40 -9.65 1.99 -21.16
C PRO A 40 -10.50 1.75 -19.89
N ALA A 41 -11.61 1.03 -20.04
CA ALA A 41 -12.69 0.89 -19.06
C ALA A 41 -12.34 0.07 -17.79
N GLY A 42 -11.16 0.28 -17.22
CA GLY A 42 -10.78 -0.09 -15.85
C GLY A 42 -10.35 1.18 -15.13
N GLY A 43 -10.92 1.47 -13.96
CA GLY A 43 -10.74 2.73 -13.23
C GLY A 43 -9.33 2.99 -12.68
N CYS A 44 -8.31 2.25 -13.11
CA CYS A 44 -6.99 2.20 -12.50
C CYS A 44 -6.16 3.48 -12.68
N GLY A 45 -6.46 4.33 -13.68
CA GLY A 45 -5.66 5.52 -13.94
C GLY A 45 -4.20 5.19 -14.29
N GLN A 46 -3.23 5.88 -13.69
CA GLN A 46 -1.81 5.60 -13.90
C GLN A 46 -1.32 4.46 -12.98
N PRO A 47 -0.39 3.61 -13.45
CA PRO A 47 0.18 2.53 -12.63
C PRO A 47 0.97 3.09 -11.44
N PRO A 48 1.03 2.36 -10.31
CA PRO A 48 1.78 2.80 -9.15
C PRO A 48 3.27 2.95 -9.49
N LYS A 49 3.86 4.06 -9.06
CA LYS A 49 5.29 4.32 -9.25
C LYS A 49 6.06 3.86 -8.01
N LEU A 50 7.00 2.95 -8.21
CA LEU A 50 7.90 2.52 -7.15
C LEU A 50 8.95 3.60 -6.84
N PRO A 51 9.42 3.70 -5.59
CA PRO A 51 10.56 4.54 -5.26
C PRO A 51 11.82 4.11 -6.03
N ALA A 52 12.80 5.02 -6.15
CA ALA A 52 14.04 4.70 -6.86
C ALA A 52 14.80 3.56 -6.16
N GLY A 53 15.28 2.59 -6.93
CA GLY A 53 16.00 1.41 -6.42
C GLY A 53 15.09 0.25 -5.98
N HIS A 54 13.79 0.49 -5.80
CA HIS A 54 12.84 -0.54 -5.42
C HIS A 54 12.35 -1.37 -6.61
N LYS A 55 12.05 -2.64 -6.35
CA LYS A 55 11.47 -3.57 -7.30
C LYS A 55 10.43 -4.43 -6.60
N MET A 56 9.30 -4.65 -7.26
CA MET A 56 8.34 -5.66 -6.82
C MET A 56 8.74 -7.01 -7.39
N VAL A 57 8.67 -8.06 -6.58
CA VAL A 57 9.00 -9.43 -6.98
C VAL A 57 7.98 -10.42 -6.42
N GLU A 58 7.76 -11.50 -7.16
CA GLU A 58 6.91 -12.63 -6.74
C GLU A 58 7.78 -13.91 -6.66
N PRO A 59 7.97 -14.51 -5.48
CA PRO A 59 8.70 -15.77 -5.33
C PRO A 59 8.02 -16.87 -6.13
N VAL A 60 8.82 -17.64 -6.88
CA VAL A 60 8.33 -18.77 -7.69
C VAL A 60 8.51 -20.12 -7.02
N ALA A 61 9.26 -20.15 -5.91
CA ALA A 61 9.45 -21.29 -5.05
C ALA A 61 9.62 -20.80 -3.61
N PRO A 62 9.35 -21.66 -2.60
CA PRO A 62 9.61 -21.34 -1.20
C PRO A 62 11.06 -20.83 -1.03
N PRO A 63 11.25 -19.62 -0.50
CA PRO A 63 12.60 -19.10 -0.30
C PRO A 63 13.36 -19.96 0.72
N SER A 64 14.69 -20.00 0.60
CA SER A 64 15.56 -20.85 1.42
C SER A 64 16.63 -20.03 2.11
N LYS A 65 17.32 -20.59 3.10
CA LYS A 65 18.32 -19.92 3.95
C LYS A 65 19.36 -19.12 3.15
N GLY A 66 19.08 -17.83 2.91
CA GLY A 66 19.97 -16.91 2.22
C GLY A 66 19.66 -16.66 0.74
N SER A 67 18.59 -17.23 0.19
CA SER A 67 18.23 -16.97 -1.22
C SER A 67 16.74 -17.03 -1.53
N MET A 68 16.37 -16.38 -2.63
CA MET A 68 15.02 -16.34 -3.16
C MET A 68 15.05 -16.43 -4.68
N SER A 69 14.23 -17.30 -5.26
CA SER A 69 13.95 -17.29 -6.70
C SER A 69 12.65 -16.56 -6.94
N ALA A 70 12.67 -15.47 -7.71
CA ALA A 70 11.49 -14.63 -7.91
C ALA A 70 11.44 -14.04 -9.32
N LYS A 71 10.22 -13.82 -9.82
CA LYS A 71 9.98 -13.04 -11.04
C LYS A 71 9.86 -11.56 -10.69
N ASP A 72 10.25 -10.69 -11.63
CA ASP A 72 9.90 -9.28 -11.53
C ASP A 72 8.36 -9.15 -11.58
N ALA A 73 7.76 -8.52 -10.57
CA ALA A 73 6.33 -8.32 -10.51
C ALA A 73 5.95 -6.97 -11.12
N GLN A 74 4.97 -6.98 -12.02
CA GLN A 74 4.49 -5.79 -12.72
C GLN A 74 3.04 -5.49 -12.33
N PRO A 75 2.67 -4.21 -12.22
CA PRO A 75 1.30 -3.83 -11.92
C PRO A 75 0.39 -4.18 -13.11
N THR A 76 -0.69 -4.89 -12.83
CA THR A 76 -1.73 -5.30 -13.76
C THR A 76 -3.04 -4.65 -13.31
N CYS A 77 -3.70 -3.92 -14.21
CA CYS A 77 -4.98 -3.27 -13.90
C CYS A 77 -6.09 -4.33 -13.89
N THR A 78 -6.82 -4.40 -12.78
CA THR A 78 -8.05 -5.16 -12.64
C THR A 78 -9.25 -4.20 -12.68
N PRO A 79 -10.50 -4.70 -12.72
CA PRO A 79 -11.67 -3.82 -12.62
C PRO A 79 -11.71 -2.97 -11.33
N ASN A 80 -11.03 -3.41 -10.26
CA ASN A 80 -11.10 -2.77 -8.94
C ASN A 80 -9.85 -1.94 -8.61
N ASP A 81 -8.66 -2.38 -9.03
CA ASP A 81 -7.39 -1.86 -8.53
C ASP A 81 -6.17 -2.30 -9.38
N TRP A 82 -4.96 -1.87 -8.95
CA TRP A 82 -3.69 -2.35 -9.50
C TRP A 82 -3.15 -3.48 -8.64
N ILE A 83 -2.99 -4.67 -9.22
CA ILE A 83 -2.41 -5.83 -8.55
C ILE A 83 -1.07 -6.19 -9.19
N TYR A 84 -0.07 -6.53 -8.39
CA TYR A 84 1.22 -6.97 -8.90
C TYR A 84 1.21 -8.47 -9.18
N HIS A 85 1.74 -8.85 -10.35
CA HIS A 85 1.96 -10.25 -10.71
C HIS A 85 3.33 -10.42 -11.34
N GLY A 86 4.00 -11.51 -11.00
CA GLY A 86 5.27 -11.95 -11.56
C GLY A 86 5.16 -12.17 -13.07
N LYS A 87 6.07 -11.55 -13.81
CA LYS A 87 6.19 -11.66 -15.27
C LYS A 87 7.59 -12.08 -15.67
N GLY A 88 7.68 -12.78 -16.80
CA GLY A 88 8.95 -13.22 -17.36
C GLY A 88 9.61 -14.37 -16.60
N GLU A 89 10.92 -14.47 -16.76
CA GLU A 89 11.74 -15.51 -16.16
C GLU A 89 12.06 -15.22 -14.69
N ALA A 90 12.19 -16.27 -13.90
CA ALA A 90 12.61 -16.16 -12.51
C ALA A 90 14.10 -15.84 -12.44
N LYS A 91 14.46 -14.91 -11.55
CA LYS A 91 15.84 -14.59 -11.20
C LYS A 91 16.15 -15.14 -9.82
N TYR A 92 17.42 -15.46 -9.64
CA TYR A 92 17.95 -15.90 -8.36
C TYR A 92 18.56 -14.71 -7.61
N TYR A 93 18.11 -14.49 -6.38
CA TYR A 93 18.59 -13.43 -5.50
C TYR A 93 19.24 -14.05 -4.27
N LEU A 94 20.38 -13.48 -3.87
CA LEU A 94 21.00 -13.73 -2.58
C LEU A 94 20.62 -12.61 -1.62
N PHE A 95 20.47 -12.92 -0.34
CA PHE A 95 20.41 -11.90 0.70
C PHE A 95 21.84 -11.40 1.01
N ALA A 96 21.97 -10.11 1.32
CA ALA A 96 23.25 -9.53 1.72
C ALA A 96 23.79 -10.24 2.99
N THR A 97 25.11 -10.32 3.12
CA THR A 97 25.78 -11.04 4.24
C THR A 97 25.83 -10.24 5.54
N GLY A 98 25.03 -9.18 5.66
CA GLY A 98 24.95 -8.28 6.81
C GLY A 98 23.53 -8.11 7.32
N GLU A 99 23.23 -6.94 7.87
CA GLU A 99 21.88 -6.60 8.30
C GLU A 99 20.98 -6.37 7.09
N VAL A 100 20.06 -7.30 6.86
CA VAL A 100 18.99 -7.15 5.86
C VAL A 100 17.75 -6.62 6.57
N LYS A 101 17.21 -5.50 6.09
CA LYS A 101 15.97 -4.95 6.62
C LYS A 101 14.78 -5.75 6.07
N ALA A 102 14.24 -6.65 6.90
CA ALA A 102 13.12 -7.51 6.56
C ALA A 102 11.84 -7.08 7.31
N GLU A 103 10.73 -6.94 6.58
CA GLU A 103 9.43 -6.52 7.12
C GLU A 103 8.29 -7.42 6.62
N LEU A 104 7.44 -7.89 7.54
CA LEU A 104 6.23 -8.64 7.23
C LEU A 104 4.99 -7.78 7.39
N ALA A 105 3.99 -7.99 6.54
CA ALA A 105 2.72 -7.30 6.61
C ALA A 105 1.88 -7.84 7.79
N THR A 106 1.26 -6.93 8.55
CA THR A 106 0.36 -7.29 9.66
C THR A 106 -1.06 -6.78 9.42
N GLY A 107 -1.38 -6.41 8.18
CA GLY A 107 -2.64 -5.78 7.79
C GLY A 107 -2.43 -4.56 6.91
N SER A 108 -3.53 -3.87 6.58
CA SER A 108 -3.50 -2.69 5.70
C SER A 108 -2.57 -1.60 6.22
N GLY A 109 -1.57 -1.25 5.40
CA GLY A 109 -0.59 -0.21 5.69
C GLY A 109 0.32 -0.46 6.90
N SER A 110 0.30 -1.65 7.48
CA SER A 110 1.02 -1.98 8.71
C SER A 110 2.04 -3.09 8.46
N THR A 111 3.27 -2.85 8.90
CA THR A 111 4.37 -3.82 8.82
C THR A 111 5.05 -3.97 10.17
N LYS A 112 5.76 -5.09 10.31
CA LYS A 112 6.65 -5.36 11.45
C LYS A 112 8.01 -5.81 10.96
N THR A 113 9.06 -5.20 11.50
CA THR A 113 10.44 -5.67 11.28
C THR A 113 10.64 -7.03 11.92
N VAL A 114 11.21 -7.96 11.16
CA VAL A 114 11.52 -9.32 11.59
C VAL A 114 12.94 -9.71 11.17
N PRO A 115 13.55 -10.74 11.78
CA PRO A 115 14.75 -11.34 11.21
C PRO A 115 14.47 -11.84 9.78
N VAL A 116 15.43 -11.70 8.87
CA VAL A 116 15.28 -12.23 7.49
C VAL A 116 14.95 -13.73 7.49
N GLY A 117 15.46 -14.46 8.50
CA GLY A 117 15.07 -15.81 8.91
C GLY A 117 13.56 -16.07 8.91
N GLU A 118 12.85 -15.24 9.66
CA GLU A 118 11.40 -15.32 9.86
C GLU A 118 10.66 -14.95 8.57
N LEU A 119 11.16 -13.98 7.80
CA LEU A 119 10.54 -13.57 6.55
C LEU A 119 10.54 -14.69 5.49
N TRP A 120 11.66 -15.37 5.27
CA TRP A 120 11.68 -16.46 4.26
C TRP A 120 10.89 -17.68 4.73
N MET A 121 10.84 -17.95 6.04
CA MET A 121 9.95 -18.98 6.59
C MET A 121 8.48 -18.62 6.33
N HIS A 122 8.07 -17.39 6.63
CA HIS A 122 6.72 -16.90 6.36
C HIS A 122 6.36 -16.99 4.87
N ALA A 123 7.24 -16.54 3.98
CA ALA A 123 7.05 -16.67 2.54
C ALA A 123 6.87 -18.14 2.11
N GLY A 124 7.69 -19.04 2.64
CA GLY A 124 7.59 -20.47 2.39
C GLY A 124 6.28 -21.08 2.91
N ASP A 125 5.87 -20.72 4.12
CA ASP A 125 4.60 -21.16 4.71
C ASP A 125 3.42 -20.64 3.88
N CYS A 126 3.44 -19.40 3.41
CA CYS A 126 2.38 -18.86 2.55
C CYS A 126 2.24 -19.57 1.21
N MET A 127 3.31 -20.18 0.70
CA MET A 127 3.28 -20.95 -0.54
C MET A 127 2.90 -22.42 -0.33
N THR A 128 3.14 -22.98 0.86
CA THR A 128 3.09 -24.45 1.08
C THR A 128 2.18 -24.90 2.20
N ASN A 129 2.01 -24.09 3.24
CA ASN A 129 1.18 -24.36 4.40
C ASN A 129 0.59 -23.06 5.00
N PRO A 130 -0.35 -22.38 4.30
CA PRO A 130 -0.87 -21.07 4.75
C PRO A 130 -1.50 -21.12 6.14
N SER A 131 -2.03 -22.28 6.56
CA SER A 131 -2.61 -22.48 7.89
C SER A 131 -1.58 -22.48 9.03
N ALA A 132 -0.28 -22.60 8.74
CA ALA A 132 0.79 -22.51 9.73
C ALA A 132 1.17 -21.07 10.08
N VAL A 133 0.81 -20.11 9.22
CA VAL A 133 1.05 -18.68 9.42
C VAL A 133 0.22 -18.20 10.60
N LYS A 134 0.90 -17.63 11.58
CA LYS A 134 0.28 -17.20 12.85
C LYS A 134 0.00 -15.71 12.81
N ALA A 135 -1.08 -15.32 13.47
CA ALA A 135 -1.35 -13.92 13.78
C ALA A 135 -0.13 -13.28 14.48
N PRO A 136 0.20 -12.02 14.18
CA PRO A 136 -0.61 -11.05 13.41
C PRO A 136 -0.39 -11.10 11.90
N TYR A 137 0.38 -12.05 11.37
CA TYR A 137 0.69 -12.11 9.94
C TYR A 137 -0.40 -12.83 9.15
N SER A 138 -0.45 -12.56 7.85
CA SER A 138 -1.35 -13.21 6.89
C SER A 138 -0.70 -13.28 5.52
N CYS A 139 -1.01 -14.31 4.75
CA CYS A 139 -0.49 -14.47 3.40
C CYS A 139 -1.10 -13.46 2.45
N SER A 140 -0.26 -12.56 1.94
CA SER A 140 -0.68 -11.37 1.20
C SER A 140 -0.29 -11.45 -0.29
N GLY A 141 -0.60 -12.57 -0.95
CA GLY A 141 -0.37 -12.73 -2.39
C GLY A 141 1.09 -12.94 -2.81
N ASN A 142 2.01 -13.15 -1.86
CA ASN A 142 3.44 -13.41 -2.11
C ASN A 142 4.14 -12.31 -2.94
N ILE A 143 3.73 -11.05 -2.81
CA ILE A 143 4.42 -9.92 -3.44
C ILE A 143 5.34 -9.24 -2.44
N TYR A 144 6.59 -9.01 -2.85
CA TYR A 144 7.60 -8.37 -2.01
C TYR A 144 8.18 -7.14 -2.72
N ASP A 145 8.31 -6.05 -1.98
CA ASP A 145 9.09 -4.87 -2.34
C ASP A 145 10.53 -5.08 -1.85
N ILE A 146 11.48 -5.12 -2.78
CA ILE A 146 12.90 -5.32 -2.49
C ILE A 146 13.75 -4.15 -2.96
N THR A 147 14.85 -3.92 -2.25
CA THR A 147 16.02 -3.21 -2.77
C THR A 147 17.19 -4.18 -2.88
N VAL A 148 18.18 -3.82 -3.71
CA VAL A 148 19.42 -4.59 -3.85
C VAL A 148 20.61 -3.65 -3.67
N ASP A 149 21.67 -4.17 -3.05
CA ASP A 149 22.93 -3.48 -2.86
C ASP A 149 23.74 -3.37 -4.17
N GLY A 150 24.94 -2.78 -4.08
CA GLY A 150 25.85 -2.65 -5.23
C GLY A 150 26.38 -3.98 -5.79
N GLU A 151 26.21 -5.09 -5.07
CA GLU A 151 26.55 -6.45 -5.51
C GLU A 151 25.32 -7.18 -6.09
N GLY A 152 24.14 -6.56 -6.09
CA GLY A 152 22.88 -7.15 -6.53
C GLY A 152 22.24 -8.10 -5.50
N LYS A 153 22.65 -8.05 -4.23
CA LYS A 153 22.07 -8.84 -3.14
C LYS A 153 20.97 -8.04 -2.46
N ILE A 154 19.94 -8.72 -1.97
CA ILE A 154 18.82 -8.09 -1.27
C ILE A 154 19.31 -7.52 0.07
N ASP A 155 19.21 -6.21 0.23
CA ASP A 155 19.52 -5.47 1.46
C ASP A 155 18.27 -4.99 2.21
N SER A 156 17.12 -4.88 1.51
CA SER A 156 15.80 -4.76 2.14
C SER A 156 14.74 -5.56 1.40
N ILE A 157 13.81 -6.14 2.18
CA ILE A 157 12.67 -6.89 1.69
C ILE A 157 11.45 -6.64 2.59
N LYS A 158 10.31 -6.33 1.97
CA LYS A 158 9.06 -6.05 2.67
C LYS A 158 7.90 -6.74 1.95
N GLU A 159 7.12 -7.52 2.69
CA GLU A 159 5.87 -8.08 2.17
C GLU A 159 4.87 -6.95 1.88
N VAL A 160 4.28 -6.97 0.69
CA VAL A 160 3.21 -6.05 0.31
C VAL A 160 1.89 -6.65 0.76
N TRP A 161 1.16 -5.93 1.61
CA TRP A 161 -0.17 -6.37 2.03
C TRP A 161 -1.16 -6.29 0.87
N HIS A 162 -1.97 -7.33 0.72
CA HIS A 162 -3.11 -7.38 -0.18
C HIS A 162 -4.29 -8.02 0.57
N PRO A 163 -5.50 -7.41 0.55
CA PRO A 163 -6.70 -7.99 1.15
C PRO A 163 -7.18 -9.25 0.41
#